data_AF-A0A9W6M901-F1
#
_entry.id   AF-A0A9W6M901-F1
#
_cell.length_a   1.000
_cell.length_b   1.000
_cell.length_c   1.000
_cell.angle_alpha   90.00
_cell.angle_beta   90.00
_cell.angle_gamma   90.00
#
_symmetry.space_group_name_H-M   'P 1'
#
loop_
_entity.id
_entity.type
_entity.pdbx_description
1 polymer ?
#
loop_
_entity_poly.entity_id
_entity_poly.type
_entity_poly.pdbx_seq_one_letter_code
_entity_poly.pdbx_strand_id
1 'polypeptide(L)'
;MSTFQETAIAAAIAGKLPFSVPVIPSVSTDPSAVGTAVAVTFTGTPGARLAIQIADPTALADGSAEAVLADRLHPIFEAAVVVLGTGALSDAEEVDAAEFFTASGTQIFDIVAEDGTVMARAAVRIDDERRRSGSSGPMRLNRIAGVEMELVVEIGRTRMPVRDVLTLEPGRVVELDRAAGSPADIVLNGRLIGHGTVVVADGDFAIRVERILDGAQDI
;
A
#
# COMPACT_ATOMS: atom_id res chain seq x y z
N MET A 1 -0.67 -5.85 10.97
CA MET A 1 -0.07 -5.39 12.24
C MET A 1 -0.22 -3.87 12.46
N SER A 2 -0.65 -3.07 11.47
CA SER A 2 -0.88 -1.61 11.61
C SER A 2 -2.02 -1.27 12.59
N THR A 3 -3.16 -1.97 12.49
CA THR A 3 -4.42 -1.63 13.18
C THR A 3 -4.27 -1.43 14.69
N PHE A 4 -3.35 -2.15 15.32
CA PHE A 4 -3.09 -2.01 16.76
C PHE A 4 -2.56 -0.62 17.14
N GLN A 5 -1.66 -0.04 16.34
CA GLN A 5 -1.11 1.28 16.59
C GLN A 5 -2.15 2.38 16.32
N GLU A 6 -2.91 2.28 15.23
CA GLU A 6 -3.97 3.24 14.95
C GLU A 6 -5.07 3.22 16.03
N THR A 7 -5.48 2.04 16.49
CA THR A 7 -6.44 1.90 17.61
C THR A 7 -5.87 2.44 18.93
N ALA A 8 -4.60 2.21 19.22
CA ALA A 8 -3.96 2.74 20.43
C ALA A 8 -3.87 4.28 20.41
N ILE A 9 -3.59 4.88 19.24
CA ILE A 9 -3.62 6.33 19.04
C ILE A 9 -5.03 6.87 19.27
N ALA A 10 -6.05 6.24 18.67
CA ALA A 10 -7.44 6.64 18.85
C ALA A 10 -7.88 6.55 20.33
N ALA A 11 -7.44 5.53 21.06
CA ALA A 11 -7.69 5.39 22.49
C ALA A 11 -6.97 6.47 23.32
N ALA A 12 -5.73 6.82 22.97
CA ALA A 12 -4.99 7.89 23.62
C ALA A 12 -5.68 9.26 23.41
N ILE A 13 -6.18 9.51 22.19
CA ILE A 13 -6.97 10.71 21.87
C ILE A 13 -8.24 10.75 22.71
N ALA A 14 -9.05 9.67 22.65
CA ALA A 14 -10.32 9.59 23.38
C ALA A 14 -10.15 9.76 24.90
N GLY A 15 -9.10 9.17 25.49
CA GLY A 15 -8.81 9.27 26.91
C GLY A 15 -8.23 10.61 27.38
N LYS A 16 -7.84 11.49 26.44
CA LYS A 16 -7.29 12.82 26.75
C LYS A 16 -8.19 13.97 26.33
N LEU A 17 -9.25 13.69 25.58
CA LEU A 17 -10.26 14.70 25.27
C LEU A 17 -10.99 15.12 26.56
N PRO A 18 -11.06 16.44 26.84
CA PRO A 18 -11.65 16.98 28.07
C PRO A 18 -13.18 16.99 28.00
N PHE A 19 -13.82 15.87 27.67
CA PHE A 19 -15.28 15.76 27.73
C PHE A 19 -15.75 15.49 29.17
N SER A 20 -16.92 16.02 29.53
CA SER A 20 -17.56 15.77 30.83
C SER A 20 -18.10 14.35 30.99
N VAL A 21 -18.10 13.56 29.92
CA VAL A 21 -18.58 12.17 29.86
C VAL A 21 -17.48 11.25 29.34
N PRO A 22 -17.43 9.97 29.76
CA PRO A 22 -16.49 9.01 29.21
C PRO A 22 -16.81 8.76 27.73
N VAL A 23 -15.76 8.68 26.92
CA VAL A 23 -15.87 8.40 25.48
C VAL A 23 -14.98 7.23 25.08
N ILE A 24 -15.42 6.48 24.07
CA ILE A 24 -14.72 5.30 23.57
C ILE A 24 -14.54 5.45 22.05
N PRO A 25 -13.34 5.20 21.51
CA PRO A 25 -13.14 5.19 20.07
C PRO A 25 -13.72 3.90 19.46
N SER A 26 -14.45 4.04 18.37
CA SER A 26 -14.92 2.95 17.51
C SER A 26 -14.47 3.19 16.08
N VAL A 27 -14.14 2.14 15.35
CA VAL A 27 -13.79 2.26 13.92
C VAL A 27 -15.00 2.81 13.17
N SER A 28 -14.79 3.88 12.40
CA SER A 28 -15.83 4.44 11.53
C SER A 28 -15.73 3.86 10.13
N THR A 29 -16.89 3.59 9.52
CA THR A 29 -17.02 3.21 8.11
C THR A 29 -17.45 4.37 7.23
N ASP A 30 -17.72 5.54 7.81
CA ASP A 30 -18.13 6.75 7.09
C ASP A 30 -16.92 7.67 6.88
N PRO A 31 -16.38 7.75 5.64
CA PRO A 31 -15.27 8.66 5.34
C PRO A 31 -15.74 10.11 5.17
N SER A 32 -17.05 10.36 5.20
CA SER A 32 -17.61 11.68 4.99
C SER A 32 -17.37 12.53 6.23
N ALA A 33 -16.54 13.55 6.09
CA ALA A 33 -16.36 14.59 7.09
C ALA A 33 -16.67 15.94 6.44
N VAL A 34 -17.38 16.80 7.17
CA VAL A 34 -17.76 18.14 6.71
C VAL A 34 -17.36 19.13 7.78
N GLY A 35 -16.82 20.28 7.39
CA GLY A 35 -16.39 21.33 8.30
C GLY A 35 -14.89 21.24 8.63
N THR A 36 -14.50 21.87 9.73
CA THR A 36 -13.09 22.01 10.11
C THR A 36 -12.63 20.83 10.98
N ALA A 37 -11.41 20.39 10.77
CA ALA A 37 -10.67 19.52 11.68
C ALA A 37 -9.36 20.21 12.06
N VAL A 38 -8.81 19.88 13.23
CA VAL A 38 -7.44 20.26 13.57
C VAL A 38 -6.52 19.11 13.19
N ALA A 39 -5.45 19.39 12.46
CA ALA A 39 -4.49 18.39 12.02
C ALA A 39 -3.07 18.71 12.50
N VAL A 40 -2.29 17.65 12.63
CA VAL A 40 -0.86 17.69 12.97
C VAL A 40 -0.10 16.65 12.14
N THR A 41 1.17 16.93 11.91
CA THR A 41 2.11 15.98 11.32
C THR A 41 3.16 15.59 12.35
N PHE A 42 3.28 14.28 12.60
CA PHE A 42 4.35 13.70 13.39
C PHE A 42 5.50 13.24 12.48
N THR A 43 6.65 13.87 12.66
CA THR A 43 7.90 13.53 11.99
C THR A 43 8.70 12.59 12.88
N GLY A 44 8.54 11.28 12.66
CA GLY A 44 9.23 10.21 13.38
C GLY A 44 9.40 8.97 12.52
N THR A 45 9.78 7.84 13.12
CA THR A 45 9.83 6.54 12.41
C THR A 45 9.06 5.50 13.21
N PRO A 46 7.81 5.18 12.82
CA PRO A 46 7.10 5.64 11.62
C PRO A 46 6.63 7.11 11.74
N GLY A 47 6.49 7.79 10.61
CA GLY A 47 5.83 9.10 10.56
C GLY A 47 4.33 8.92 10.68
N ALA A 48 3.60 9.98 11.03
CA ALA A 48 2.14 9.94 11.01
C ALA A 48 1.54 11.31 10.74
N ARG A 49 0.32 11.33 10.25
CA ARG A 49 -0.55 12.50 10.28
C ARG A 49 -1.80 12.16 11.05
N LEU A 50 -2.22 13.07 11.92
CA LEU A 50 -3.42 12.91 12.74
C LEU A 50 -4.31 14.12 12.52
N ALA A 51 -5.62 13.91 12.50
CA ALA A 51 -6.60 14.98 12.56
C ALA A 51 -7.73 14.64 13.53
N ILE A 52 -8.23 15.65 14.24
CA ILE A 52 -9.35 15.54 15.16
C ILE A 52 -10.40 16.56 14.73
N GLN A 53 -11.61 16.07 14.48
CA GLN A 53 -12.79 16.88 14.30
C GLN A 53 -13.66 16.77 15.55
N ILE A 54 -13.99 17.89 16.18
CA ILE A 54 -14.92 17.92 17.32
C ILE A 54 -16.30 18.30 16.78
N ALA A 55 -17.34 17.51 17.11
CA ALA A 55 -18.69 17.79 16.63
C ALA A 55 -19.25 19.09 17.22
N ASP A 56 -18.97 19.32 18.51
CA ASP A 56 -19.29 20.56 19.23
C ASP A 56 -18.10 20.99 20.12
N PRO A 57 -17.31 21.99 19.69
CA PRO A 57 -16.17 22.51 20.47
C PRO A 57 -16.54 23.08 21.85
N THR A 58 -17.82 23.40 22.10
CA THR A 58 -18.30 23.89 23.39
C THR A 58 -18.47 22.78 24.42
N ALA A 59 -18.53 21.51 23.98
CA ALA A 59 -18.62 20.34 24.84
C ALA A 59 -17.29 19.99 25.54
N LEU A 60 -16.18 20.61 25.12
CA LEU A 60 -14.86 20.47 25.73
C LEU A 60 -14.79 21.30 27.03
N ALA A 61 -14.72 20.61 28.16
CA ALA A 61 -14.65 21.16 29.52
C ALA A 61 -13.21 21.45 29.98
N ASP A 62 -12.42 22.11 29.13
CA ASP A 62 -11.02 22.50 29.41
C ASP A 62 -10.86 23.91 29.99
N GLY A 63 -11.97 24.59 30.28
CA GLY A 63 -11.98 25.97 30.78
C GLY A 63 -11.44 27.01 29.79
N SER A 64 -11.21 26.62 28.53
CA SER A 64 -10.52 27.41 27.50
C SER A 64 -11.41 27.68 26.29
N ALA A 65 -12.71 27.92 26.53
CA ALA A 65 -13.70 28.07 25.47
C ALA A 65 -13.42 29.21 24.48
N GLU A 66 -12.66 30.24 24.89
CA GLU A 66 -12.28 31.39 24.05
C GLU A 66 -10.94 31.18 23.30
N ALA A 67 -10.19 30.11 23.59
CA ALA A 67 -8.92 29.82 22.93
C ALA A 67 -9.15 29.14 21.57
N VAL A 68 -8.17 29.27 20.67
CA VAL A 68 -8.19 28.63 19.35
C VAL A 68 -8.23 27.11 19.53
N LEU A 69 -9.08 26.43 18.75
CA LEU A 69 -9.28 24.98 18.87
C LEU A 69 -7.97 24.20 18.66
N ALA A 70 -7.11 24.68 17.76
CA ALA A 70 -5.79 24.12 17.52
C ALA A 70 -4.92 24.06 18.79
N ASP A 71 -4.85 25.15 19.55
CA ASP A 71 -4.06 25.22 20.79
C ASP A 71 -4.62 24.29 21.88
N ARG A 72 -5.94 24.18 21.94
CA ARG A 72 -6.66 23.32 22.91
C ARG A 72 -6.43 21.83 22.62
N LEU A 73 -6.33 21.45 21.34
CA LEU A 73 -6.12 20.06 20.91
C LEU A 73 -4.65 19.67 20.82
N HIS A 74 -3.71 20.61 20.76
CA HIS A 74 -2.27 20.32 20.65
C HIS A 74 -1.75 19.35 21.74
N PRO A 75 -2.08 19.52 23.05
CA PRO A 75 -1.63 18.58 24.09
C PRO A 75 -2.18 17.16 23.93
N ILE A 76 -3.34 17.01 23.28
CA ILE A 76 -3.99 15.73 23.00
C ILE A 76 -3.21 15.00 21.92
N PHE A 77 -2.80 15.72 20.87
CA PHE A 77 -1.95 15.18 19.83
C PHE A 77 -0.58 14.74 20.37
N GLU A 78 0.06 15.56 21.22
CA GLU A 78 1.32 15.19 21.88
C GLU A 78 1.19 13.87 22.64
N ALA A 79 0.12 13.72 23.44
CA ALA A 79 -0.13 12.47 24.17
C ALA A 79 -0.38 11.27 23.25
N ALA A 80 -1.07 11.49 22.11
CA ALA A 80 -1.40 10.43 21.17
C ALA A 80 -0.16 9.91 20.41
N VAL A 81 0.77 10.79 20.04
CA VAL A 81 1.96 10.40 19.26
C VAL A 81 3.05 9.72 20.10
N VAL A 82 2.97 9.77 21.44
CA VAL A 82 3.86 8.98 22.32
C VAL A 82 3.84 7.49 21.96
N VAL A 83 2.70 6.98 21.51
CA VAL A 83 2.53 5.58 21.06
C VAL A 83 3.40 5.23 19.85
N LEU A 84 3.73 6.23 19.02
CA LEU A 84 4.57 6.09 17.83
C LEU A 84 6.07 6.11 18.14
N GLY A 85 6.45 6.51 19.36
CA GLY A 85 7.84 6.59 19.80
C GLY A 85 8.43 7.99 19.65
N THR A 86 9.74 8.06 19.42
CA THR A 86 10.47 9.35 19.37
C THR A 86 10.27 10.05 18.03
N GLY A 87 9.93 11.34 18.08
CA GLY A 87 9.79 12.20 16.91
C GLY A 87 9.42 13.63 17.29
N ALA A 88 9.14 14.46 16.29
CA ALA A 88 8.70 15.84 16.46
C ALA A 88 7.26 16.00 15.94
N LEU A 89 6.43 16.71 16.69
CA LEU A 89 5.08 17.09 16.27
C LEU A 89 5.11 18.48 15.66
N SER A 90 4.40 18.69 14.54
CA SER A 90 4.17 20.03 14.01
C SER A 90 3.18 20.81 14.87
N ASP A 91 3.12 22.12 14.64
CA ASP A 91 2.02 22.92 15.16
C ASP A 91 0.67 22.38 14.66
N ALA A 92 -0.36 22.62 15.46
CA ALA A 92 -1.73 22.24 15.14
C ALA A 92 -2.32 23.27 14.18
N GLU A 93 -2.91 22.80 13.08
CA GLU A 93 -3.50 23.65 12.04
C GLU A 93 -4.96 23.27 11.81
N GLU A 94 -5.81 24.26 11.62
CA GLU A 94 -7.20 24.04 11.19
C GLU A 94 -7.24 23.81 9.68
N VAL A 95 -7.74 22.64 9.29
CA VAL A 95 -7.83 22.17 7.91
C VAL A 95 -9.25 21.74 7.56
N ASP A 96 -9.55 21.58 6.27
CA ASP A 96 -10.79 20.96 5.82
C ASP A 96 -10.79 19.47 6.19
N ALA A 97 -11.78 19.04 6.97
CA ALA A 97 -11.89 17.66 7.40
C ALA A 97 -12.02 16.70 6.20
N ALA A 98 -12.67 17.10 5.11
CA ALA A 98 -12.85 16.27 3.94
C ALA A 98 -11.51 15.89 3.29
N GLU A 99 -10.54 16.81 3.23
CA GLU A 99 -9.23 16.57 2.63
C GLU A 99 -8.46 15.47 3.37
N PHE A 100 -8.56 15.46 4.69
CA PHE A 100 -7.78 14.56 5.52
C PHE A 100 -8.46 13.19 5.72
N PHE A 101 -9.78 13.20 5.94
CA PHE A 101 -10.56 12.00 6.24
C PHE A 101 -10.74 11.12 5.01
N THR A 102 -10.78 11.70 3.81
CA THR A 102 -10.87 10.94 2.55
C THR A 102 -9.50 10.50 2.00
N ALA A 103 -8.40 10.92 2.64
CA ALA A 103 -7.06 10.57 2.18
C ALA A 103 -6.81 9.05 2.26
N SER A 104 -6.16 8.51 1.23
CA SER A 104 -5.87 7.08 1.15
C SER A 104 -4.97 6.61 2.31
N GLY A 105 -5.36 5.51 2.96
CA GLY A 105 -4.63 4.94 4.09
C GLY A 105 -4.92 5.59 5.44
N THR A 106 -5.83 6.58 5.49
CA THR A 106 -6.35 7.14 6.75
C THR A 106 -7.35 6.17 7.37
N GLN A 107 -7.14 5.82 8.64
CA GLN A 107 -8.10 5.10 9.46
C GLN A 107 -8.90 6.10 10.29
N ILE A 108 -10.23 6.03 10.21
CA ILE A 108 -11.13 6.93 10.94
C ILE A 108 -11.72 6.21 12.15
N PHE A 109 -11.84 6.95 13.24
CA PHE A 109 -12.45 6.52 14.48
C PHE A 109 -13.50 7.53 14.92
N ASP A 110 -14.71 7.07 15.17
CA ASP A 110 -15.75 7.83 15.86
C ASP A 110 -15.49 7.74 17.36
N ILE A 111 -15.48 8.89 18.05
CA ILE A 111 -15.33 8.99 19.50
C ILE A 111 -16.73 9.16 20.06
N VAL A 112 -17.24 8.09 20.66
CA VAL A 112 -18.66 7.95 21.00
C VAL A 112 -18.83 8.01 22.52
N ALA A 113 -19.82 8.75 22.99
CA ALA A 113 -20.25 8.76 24.39
C ALA A 113 -21.07 7.51 24.74
N GLU A 114 -21.36 7.30 26.02
CA GLU A 114 -22.12 6.15 26.52
C GLU A 114 -23.52 6.00 25.90
N ASP A 115 -24.15 7.12 25.51
CA ASP A 115 -25.46 7.17 24.87
C ASP A 115 -25.45 6.88 23.35
N GLY A 116 -24.28 6.63 22.78
CA GLY A 116 -24.11 6.38 21.34
C GLY A 116 -23.89 7.65 20.50
N THR A 117 -23.84 8.84 21.11
CA THR A 117 -23.59 10.11 20.42
C THR A 117 -22.13 10.24 20.02
N VAL A 118 -21.86 10.57 18.75
CA VAL A 118 -20.50 10.86 18.25
C VAL A 118 -20.11 12.28 18.67
N MET A 119 -19.17 12.38 19.62
CA MET A 119 -18.70 13.65 20.18
C MET A 119 -17.53 14.24 19.38
N ALA A 120 -16.72 13.38 18.78
CA ALA A 120 -15.60 13.74 17.94
C ALA A 120 -15.27 12.63 16.95
N ARG A 121 -14.45 12.93 15.95
CA ARG A 121 -13.88 11.94 15.04
C ARG A 121 -12.38 12.15 14.94
N ALA A 122 -11.62 11.06 14.98
CA ALA A 122 -10.17 11.07 14.82
C ALA A 122 -9.79 10.33 13.54
N ALA A 123 -9.02 11.00 12.70
CA ALA A 123 -8.41 10.43 11.52
C ALA A 123 -6.92 10.20 11.79
N VAL A 124 -6.45 8.97 11.62
CA VAL A 124 -5.06 8.57 11.88
C VAL A 124 -4.49 7.96 10.62
N ARG A 125 -3.40 8.53 10.12
CA ARG A 125 -2.64 7.98 9.01
C ARG A 125 -1.20 7.79 9.42
N ILE A 126 -0.78 6.54 9.60
CA ILE A 126 0.62 6.22 9.83
C ILE A 126 1.33 6.13 8.48
N ASP A 127 2.31 7.01 8.26
CA ASP A 127 3.23 6.98 7.14
C ASP A 127 4.26 5.86 7.39
N ASP A 128 3.81 4.60 7.30
CA ASP A 128 4.70 3.45 7.30
C ASP A 128 5.51 3.48 6.00
N GLU A 129 6.83 3.61 6.09
CA GLU A 129 7.71 3.50 4.92
C GLU A 129 7.61 2.13 4.22
N ARG A 130 7.01 1.12 4.88
CA ARG A 130 6.60 -0.14 4.21
C ARG A 130 5.43 0.06 3.24
N ARG A 131 4.56 1.06 3.47
CA ARG A 131 3.43 1.42 2.59
C ARG A 131 3.81 2.39 1.46
N ARG A 132 4.96 3.08 1.49
CA ARG A 132 5.56 3.75 0.30
C ARG A 132 6.05 2.77 -0.77
N SER A 133 5.44 1.59 -0.83
CA SER A 133 5.71 0.54 -1.80
C SER A 133 4.46 -0.19 -2.24
N GLY A 134 3.30 0.41 -1.93
CA GLY A 134 2.03 0.13 -2.59
C GLY A 134 1.66 1.14 -3.69
N SER A 135 2.46 2.19 -3.94
CA SER A 135 2.23 3.10 -5.06
C SER A 135 3.54 3.64 -5.65
N SER A 136 3.88 3.10 -6.82
CA SER A 136 4.76 3.60 -7.89
C SER A 136 6.07 4.34 -7.53
N GLY A 137 7.20 3.63 -7.65
CA GLY A 137 8.54 4.23 -7.78
C GLY A 137 9.69 3.20 -7.88
N PRO A 138 10.77 3.47 -8.64
CA PRO A 138 11.81 2.52 -9.10
C PRO A 138 12.65 1.82 -8.01
N MET A 139 12.41 2.13 -6.73
CA MET A 139 13.21 1.63 -5.60
C MET A 139 12.86 0.19 -5.20
N ARG A 140 11.65 -0.30 -5.49
CA ARG A 140 11.25 -1.70 -5.22
C ARG A 140 11.76 -2.67 -6.27
N LEU A 141 11.82 -2.23 -7.53
CA LEU A 141 12.45 -2.97 -8.63
C LEU A 141 13.94 -3.23 -8.31
N ASN A 142 14.62 -2.25 -7.71
CA ASN A 142 16.04 -2.40 -7.38
C ASN A 142 16.32 -3.48 -6.31
N ARG A 143 15.33 -3.85 -5.48
CA ARG A 143 15.48 -4.94 -4.50
C ARG A 143 15.30 -6.34 -5.12
N ILE A 144 14.50 -6.46 -6.18
CA ILE A 144 14.32 -7.71 -6.93
C ILE A 144 15.25 -7.84 -8.14
N ALA A 145 16.03 -6.79 -8.45
CA ALA A 145 16.96 -6.79 -9.58
C ALA A 145 18.03 -7.91 -9.52
N GLY A 146 18.31 -8.45 -8.33
CA GLY A 146 19.24 -9.56 -8.14
C GLY A 146 18.60 -10.95 -8.07
N VAL A 147 17.29 -11.07 -8.33
CA VAL A 147 16.62 -12.38 -8.35
C VAL A 147 16.93 -13.06 -9.68
N GLU A 148 17.59 -14.21 -9.62
CA GLU A 148 17.81 -15.06 -10.79
C GLU A 148 16.49 -15.72 -11.23
N MET A 149 16.25 -15.74 -12.54
CA MET A 149 15.04 -16.30 -13.15
C MET A 149 15.43 -17.21 -14.31
N GLU A 150 14.67 -18.29 -14.49
CA GLU A 150 14.90 -19.23 -15.59
C GLU A 150 14.28 -18.68 -16.87
N LEU A 151 15.13 -18.42 -17.85
CA LEU A 151 14.75 -18.06 -19.22
C LEU A 151 14.92 -19.28 -20.12
N VAL A 152 13.85 -19.66 -20.79
CA VAL A 152 13.80 -20.75 -21.76
C VAL A 152 13.54 -20.17 -23.15
N VAL A 153 14.34 -20.58 -24.13
CA VAL A 153 14.12 -20.24 -25.54
C VAL A 153 13.55 -21.46 -26.26
N GLU A 154 12.34 -21.35 -26.77
CA GLU A 154 11.62 -22.45 -27.42
C GLU A 154 11.51 -22.24 -28.93
N ILE A 155 12.01 -23.22 -29.69
CA ILE A 155 11.90 -23.21 -31.16
C ILE A 155 10.49 -23.60 -31.62
N GLY A 156 9.80 -24.46 -30.87
CA GLY A 156 8.44 -24.89 -31.17
C GLY A 156 7.99 -26.03 -30.26
N ARG A 157 6.69 -26.32 -30.28
CA ARG A 157 6.05 -27.38 -29.49
C ARG A 157 5.32 -28.36 -30.39
N THR A 158 5.02 -29.54 -29.88
CA THR A 158 4.10 -30.47 -30.54
C THR A 158 3.38 -31.31 -29.49
N ARG A 159 2.20 -31.82 -29.83
CA ARG A 159 1.44 -32.76 -28.99
C ARG A 159 1.45 -34.10 -29.68
N MET A 160 1.85 -35.15 -28.96
CA MET A 160 1.90 -36.50 -29.51
C MET A 160 1.35 -37.52 -28.49
N PRO A 161 0.71 -38.61 -28.95
CA PRO A 161 0.22 -39.63 -28.03
C PRO A 161 1.39 -40.38 -27.39
N VAL A 162 1.18 -40.88 -26.16
CA VAL A 162 2.24 -41.54 -25.36
C VAL A 162 2.94 -42.68 -26.12
N ARG A 163 2.19 -43.46 -26.92
CA ARG A 163 2.74 -44.53 -27.76
C ARG A 163 3.81 -44.04 -28.76
N ASP A 164 3.66 -42.82 -29.27
CA ASP A 164 4.59 -42.25 -30.25
C ASP A 164 5.84 -41.71 -29.53
N VAL A 165 5.70 -41.23 -28.29
CA VAL A 165 6.84 -40.85 -27.42
C VAL A 165 7.71 -42.07 -27.10
N LEU A 166 7.09 -43.17 -26.68
CA LEU A 166 7.79 -44.39 -26.26
C LEU A 166 8.56 -45.09 -27.40
N THR A 167 8.28 -44.73 -28.64
CA THR A 167 8.93 -45.29 -29.82
C THR A 167 10.06 -44.39 -30.35
N LEU A 168 10.31 -43.23 -29.72
CA LEU A 168 11.34 -42.28 -30.16
C LEU A 168 12.73 -42.94 -30.13
N GLU A 169 13.45 -42.81 -31.24
CA GLU A 169 14.78 -43.38 -31.43
C GLU A 169 15.68 -42.41 -32.22
N PRO A 170 17.02 -42.53 -32.11
CA PRO A 170 17.96 -41.68 -32.84
C PRO A 170 17.68 -41.70 -34.35
N GLY A 171 17.63 -40.52 -34.96
CA GLY A 171 17.35 -40.36 -36.39
C GLY A 171 15.89 -40.11 -36.73
N ARG A 172 14.94 -40.26 -35.79
CA ARG A 172 13.55 -39.88 -36.02
C ARG A 172 13.40 -38.36 -36.08
N VAL A 173 12.66 -37.87 -37.08
CA VAL A 173 12.26 -36.46 -37.21
C VAL A 173 10.88 -36.24 -36.58
N VAL A 174 10.75 -35.19 -35.77
CA VAL A 174 9.48 -34.80 -35.13
C VAL A 174 9.10 -33.40 -35.63
N GLU A 175 7.88 -33.27 -36.13
CA GLU A 175 7.34 -32.00 -36.60
C GLU A 175 6.83 -31.14 -35.43
N LEU A 176 7.13 -29.84 -35.49
CA LEU A 176 6.73 -28.83 -34.50
C LEU A 176 5.64 -27.93 -35.06
N ASP A 177 4.96 -27.20 -34.19
CA ASP A 177 3.88 -26.25 -34.50
C ASP A 177 4.35 -24.92 -35.12
N ARG A 178 5.63 -24.82 -35.51
CA ARG A 178 6.25 -23.58 -35.97
C ARG A 178 6.87 -23.74 -37.35
N ALA A 179 6.62 -22.75 -38.21
CA ALA A 179 7.21 -22.68 -39.54
C ALA A 179 8.70 -22.31 -39.48
N ALA A 180 9.50 -22.89 -40.39
CA ALA A 180 10.91 -22.54 -40.52
C ALA A 180 11.11 -21.04 -40.74
N GLY A 181 12.07 -20.46 -40.02
CA GLY A 181 12.37 -19.02 -40.07
C GLY A 181 11.43 -18.13 -39.24
N SER A 182 10.43 -18.71 -38.57
CA SER A 182 9.65 -17.98 -37.56
C SER A 182 10.52 -17.71 -36.32
N PRO A 183 10.32 -16.58 -35.61
CA PRO A 183 11.09 -16.29 -34.41
C PRO A 183 10.78 -17.33 -33.32
N ALA A 184 11.76 -17.61 -32.47
CA ALA A 184 11.62 -18.46 -31.29
C ALA A 184 10.88 -17.71 -30.16
N ASP A 185 10.24 -18.46 -29.28
CA ASP A 185 9.60 -17.91 -28.08
C ASP A 185 10.60 -17.75 -26.96
N ILE A 186 10.49 -16.63 -26.24
CA ILE A 186 11.25 -16.36 -25.03
C ILE A 186 10.29 -16.48 -23.86
N VAL A 187 10.52 -17.49 -23.04
CA VAL A 187 9.66 -17.87 -21.91
C VAL A 187 10.44 -17.63 -20.62
N LEU A 188 9.81 -16.99 -19.64
CA LEU A 188 10.39 -16.74 -18.32
C LEU A 188 9.48 -17.32 -17.26
N ASN A 189 9.97 -18.26 -16.45
CA ASN A 189 9.17 -18.99 -15.46
C ASN A 189 7.85 -19.56 -16.03
N GLY A 190 7.92 -20.14 -17.23
CA GLY A 190 6.75 -20.73 -17.90
C GLY A 190 5.83 -19.75 -18.63
N ARG A 191 6.12 -18.45 -18.61
CA ARG A 191 5.29 -17.42 -19.27
C ARG A 191 5.97 -16.83 -20.50
N LEU A 192 5.24 -16.72 -21.60
CA LEU A 192 5.75 -16.07 -22.82
C LEU A 192 5.97 -14.57 -22.54
N ILE A 193 7.18 -14.09 -22.75
CA ILE A 193 7.55 -12.68 -22.57
C ILE A 193 7.95 -12.00 -23.88
N GLY A 194 8.24 -12.74 -24.94
CA GLY A 194 8.71 -12.16 -26.17
C GLY A 194 9.06 -13.18 -27.26
N HIS A 195 9.57 -12.65 -28.35
CA HIS A 195 10.05 -13.43 -29.50
C HIS A 195 11.43 -12.94 -29.94
N GLY A 196 12.23 -13.84 -30.51
CA GLY A 196 13.55 -13.50 -31.04
C GLY A 196 14.09 -14.48 -32.06
N THR A 197 15.12 -14.08 -32.81
CA THR A 197 15.83 -14.99 -33.72
C THR A 197 16.96 -15.70 -33.00
N VAL A 198 17.04 -17.03 -33.12
CA VAL A 198 18.23 -17.78 -32.69
C VAL A 198 19.39 -17.43 -33.61
N VAL A 199 20.51 -17.06 -33.01
CA VAL A 199 21.78 -16.72 -33.69
C VAL A 199 22.91 -17.49 -33.04
N VAL A 200 24.10 -17.45 -33.64
CA VAL A 200 25.32 -17.99 -33.05
C VAL A 200 26.22 -16.82 -32.69
N ALA A 201 26.67 -16.76 -31.45
CA ALA A 201 27.62 -15.78 -30.95
C ALA A 201 28.74 -16.52 -30.21
N ASP A 202 30.00 -16.24 -30.58
CA ASP A 202 31.19 -16.85 -29.99
C ASP A 202 31.19 -18.40 -29.99
N GLY A 203 30.47 -19.01 -30.94
CA GLY A 203 30.34 -20.46 -31.06
C GLY A 203 29.17 -21.06 -30.27
N ASP A 204 28.48 -20.25 -29.46
CA ASP A 204 27.32 -20.65 -28.67
C ASP A 204 26.00 -20.17 -29.29
N PHE A 205 24.91 -20.87 -28.99
CA PHE A 205 23.57 -20.40 -29.35
C PHE A 205 23.21 -19.18 -28.51
N ALA A 206 22.74 -18.14 -29.18
CA ALA A 206 22.25 -16.91 -28.56
C ALA A 206 20.90 -16.52 -29.15
N ILE A 207 20.20 -15.63 -28.47
CA ILE A 207 18.89 -15.12 -28.90
C ILE A 207 18.99 -13.62 -29.14
N ARG A 208 18.64 -13.18 -30.35
CA ARG A 208 18.42 -11.77 -30.65
C ARG A 208 16.95 -11.45 -30.41
N VAL A 209 16.67 -10.71 -29.36
CA VAL A 209 15.31 -10.25 -29.01
C VAL A 209 14.78 -9.35 -30.14
N GLU A 210 13.62 -9.70 -30.71
CA GLU A 210 12.94 -8.91 -31.74
C GLU A 210 11.75 -8.14 -31.16
N ARG A 211 11.02 -8.75 -30.23
CA ARG A 211 9.83 -8.16 -29.61
C ARG A 211 9.67 -8.64 -28.18
N ILE A 212 9.32 -7.71 -27.29
CA ILE A 212 8.81 -7.99 -25.94
C ILE A 212 7.31 -7.74 -25.92
N LEU A 213 6.56 -8.61 -25.24
CA LEU A 213 5.12 -8.50 -25.13
C LEU A 213 4.75 -7.72 -23.86
N ASP A 214 3.96 -6.66 -24.01
CA ASP A 214 3.44 -5.86 -22.89
C ASP A 214 2.26 -6.59 -22.24
N GLY A 215 2.56 -7.50 -21.31
CA GLY A 215 1.54 -8.18 -20.52
C GLY A 215 1.84 -9.64 -20.28
N ALA A 216 1.34 -10.14 -19.16
CA ALA A 216 1.33 -11.55 -18.87
C ALA A 216 0.30 -12.25 -19.71
N GLN A 217 0.73 -13.03 -20.70
CA GLN A 217 -0.16 -14.01 -21.28
C GLN A 217 0.23 -15.36 -20.68
N ASP A 218 -0.61 -15.82 -19.74
CA ASP A 218 -0.53 -17.18 -19.23
C ASP A 218 -0.85 -18.14 -20.40
N ILE A 219 0.02 -19.13 -20.59
CA ILE A 219 -0.07 -20.14 -21.67
C ILE A 219 -0.92 -21.32 -21.21
#